data_AF-A0A0Q8FWG2-F1
#
_entry.id   AF-A0A0Q8FWG2-F1
#
_cell.length_a   1.000
_cell.length_b   1.000
_cell.length_c   1.000
_cell.angle_alpha   90.00
_cell.angle_beta   90.00
_cell.angle_gamma   90.00
#
_symmetry.space_group_name_H-M   'P 1'
#
loop_
_entity.id
_entity.type
_entity.pdbx_description
1 polymer ?
#
loop_
_entity_poly.entity_id
_entity_poly.type
_entity_poly.pdbx_seq_one_letter_code
_entity_poly.pdbx_strand_id
1 'polypeptide(L)'
;MPLGLSAAVLALALASPAQAQAPLELRLADVGRFAAFVDMGGIAWTDRTARLRVLQVTEDGFTAGAEAFWGGWRYEVLDCDARTIAHAGFSSVRGGGREGPISGDQRPAAAIPAGGADDAVAKVVCDGWKPFATVSVAQSVEEAVRIGRPLIATGAEP
;
A
#
# COMPACT_ATOMS: atom_id res chain seq x y z
N MET A 1 -61.54 3.52 34.30
CA MET A 1 -60.24 4.14 34.01
C MET A 1 -59.14 3.12 34.25
N PRO A 2 -58.59 2.43 33.24
CA PRO A 2 -57.38 1.63 33.41
C PRO A 2 -56.14 2.33 32.83
N LEU A 3 -55.04 2.09 33.53
CA LEU A 3 -53.66 2.46 33.23
C LEU A 3 -53.22 1.97 31.84
N GLY A 4 -52.64 2.87 31.04
CA GLY A 4 -51.89 2.52 29.82
C GLY A 4 -50.39 2.50 30.11
N LEU A 5 -49.78 1.31 30.03
CA LEU A 5 -48.34 1.08 30.08
C LEU A 5 -47.67 1.76 28.87
N SER A 6 -46.79 2.74 29.11
CA SER A 6 -45.86 3.24 28.10
C SER A 6 -44.66 2.28 28.01
N ALA A 7 -44.61 1.48 26.96
CA ALA A 7 -43.43 0.68 26.62
C ALA A 7 -42.36 1.58 25.97
N ALA A 8 -41.29 1.87 26.72
CA ALA A 8 -40.10 2.49 26.17
C ALA A 8 -39.27 1.43 25.43
N VAL A 9 -39.24 1.49 24.10
CA VAL A 9 -38.35 0.67 23.28
C VAL A 9 -36.95 1.30 23.33
N LEU A 10 -36.04 0.64 24.04
CA LEU A 10 -34.63 1.01 24.13
C LEU A 10 -33.93 0.60 22.82
N ALA A 11 -33.62 1.56 21.95
CA ALA A 11 -32.82 1.32 20.76
C ALA A 11 -31.35 1.08 21.15
N LEU A 12 -30.92 -0.18 21.18
CA LEU A 12 -29.50 -0.54 21.28
C LEU A 12 -28.81 -0.19 19.96
N ALA A 13 -28.01 0.87 19.97
CA ALA A 13 -27.08 1.19 18.90
C ALA A 13 -26.05 0.05 18.77
N LEU A 14 -26.14 -0.71 17.68
CA LEU A 14 -25.13 -1.68 17.28
C LEU A 14 -23.87 -0.91 16.86
N ALA A 15 -22.97 -0.66 17.81
CA ALA A 15 -21.61 -0.26 17.49
C ALA A 15 -20.96 -1.41 16.71
N SER A 16 -20.81 -1.23 15.40
CA SER A 16 -20.01 -2.15 14.58
C SER A 16 -18.58 -2.12 15.14
N PRO A 17 -17.94 -3.27 15.40
CA PRO A 17 -16.54 -3.27 15.77
C PRO A 17 -15.78 -2.65 14.61
N ALA A 18 -15.12 -1.52 14.85
CA ALA A 18 -14.11 -1.01 13.94
C ALA A 18 -13.09 -2.14 13.80
N GLN A 19 -13.11 -2.86 12.68
CA GLN A 19 -12.07 -3.84 12.36
C GLN A 19 -10.76 -3.06 12.40
N ALA A 20 -9.93 -3.35 13.41
CA ALA A 20 -8.62 -2.75 13.52
C ALA A 20 -7.89 -3.02 12.19
N GLN A 21 -7.62 -1.96 11.44
CA GLN A 21 -6.84 -2.08 10.21
C GLN A 21 -5.49 -2.68 10.62
N ALA A 22 -5.05 -3.70 9.86
CA ALA A 22 -3.76 -4.33 10.13
C ALA A 22 -2.67 -3.23 10.19
N PRO A 23 -1.71 -3.34 11.13
CA PRO A 23 -0.60 -2.39 11.20
C PRO A 23 0.12 -2.30 9.85
N LEU A 24 0.52 -1.08 9.47
CA LEU A 24 1.31 -0.86 8.27
C LEU A 24 2.70 -1.46 8.45
N GLU A 25 3.13 -2.31 7.51
CA GLU A 25 4.50 -2.83 7.45
C GLU A 25 5.09 -2.57 6.07
N LEU A 26 5.71 -1.40 5.89
CA LEU A 26 6.23 -0.93 4.62
C LEU A 26 7.68 -1.36 4.43
N ARG A 27 7.87 -2.43 3.65
CA ARG A 27 9.20 -2.95 3.31
C ARG A 27 9.66 -2.41 1.96
N LEU A 28 10.82 -1.76 1.95
CA LEU A 28 11.45 -1.28 0.72
C LEU A 28 11.79 -2.46 -0.20
N ALA A 29 11.32 -2.39 -1.45
CA ALA A 29 11.49 -3.42 -2.46
C ALA A 29 12.37 -2.95 -3.63
N ASP A 30 12.32 -1.66 -3.98
CA ASP A 30 13.08 -1.08 -5.07
C ASP A 30 13.34 0.42 -4.84
N VAL A 31 14.45 0.92 -5.37
CA VAL A 31 14.77 2.35 -5.43
C VAL A 31 15.21 2.69 -6.84
N GLY A 32 14.42 3.52 -7.52
CA GLY A 32 14.75 4.08 -8.82
C GLY A 32 14.18 5.48 -8.94
N ARG A 33 13.31 5.71 -9.94
CA ARG A 33 12.53 6.95 -10.03
C ARG A 33 11.64 7.18 -8.80
N PHE A 34 11.17 6.09 -8.20
CA PHE A 34 10.42 6.08 -6.96
C PHE A 34 11.11 5.14 -5.98
N ALA A 35 10.92 5.34 -4.69
CA ALA A 35 11.18 4.30 -3.70
C ALA A 35 9.88 3.49 -3.53
N ALA A 36 9.92 2.19 -3.84
CA ALA A 36 8.78 1.30 -3.80
C ALA A 36 8.74 0.50 -2.50
N PHE A 37 7.74 0.71 -1.67
CA PHE A 37 7.52 -0.03 -0.44
C PHE A 37 6.31 -0.94 -0.55
N VAL A 38 6.47 -2.23 -0.24
CA VAL A 38 5.38 -3.19 -0.15
C VAL A 38 4.73 -3.10 1.22
N ASP A 39 3.41 -2.96 1.30
CA ASP A 39 2.67 -3.13 2.55
C ASP A 39 2.49 -4.62 2.85
N MET A 40 3.42 -5.17 3.64
CA MET A 40 3.47 -6.57 4.02
C MET A 40 2.34 -6.94 5.00
N GLY A 41 1.95 -6.02 5.88
CA GLY A 41 0.90 -6.23 6.87
C GLY A 41 -0.50 -6.26 6.26
N GLY A 42 -0.67 -5.62 5.10
CA GLY A 42 -1.92 -5.58 4.35
C GLY A 42 -2.11 -6.66 3.28
N ILE A 43 -1.19 -7.64 3.14
CA ILE A 43 -1.30 -8.65 2.10
C ILE A 43 -2.45 -9.62 2.40
N ALA A 44 -3.40 -9.70 1.47
CA ALA A 44 -4.46 -10.70 1.48
C ALA A 44 -4.11 -11.84 0.50
N TRP A 45 -3.82 -13.02 1.07
CA TRP A 45 -3.49 -14.21 0.29
C TRP A 45 -4.72 -15.06 -0.05
N THR A 46 -4.72 -15.63 -1.25
CA THR A 46 -5.60 -16.74 -1.65
C THR A 46 -4.71 -17.72 -2.41
N ASP A 47 -4.42 -18.86 -1.80
CA ASP A 47 -3.39 -19.79 -2.25
C ASP A 47 -2.05 -19.09 -2.51
N ARG A 48 -1.59 -19.08 -3.77
CA ARG A 48 -0.36 -18.42 -4.22
C ARG A 48 -0.61 -17.08 -4.90
N THR A 49 -1.84 -16.57 -4.83
CA THR A 49 -2.20 -15.24 -5.28
C THR A 49 -2.21 -14.26 -4.11
N ALA A 50 -1.47 -13.16 -4.23
CA ALA A 50 -1.44 -12.07 -3.25
C ALA A 50 -2.15 -10.83 -3.78
N ARG A 51 -3.13 -10.31 -3.03
CA ARG A 51 -3.63 -8.94 -3.20
C ARG A 51 -2.92 -8.04 -2.21
N LEU A 52 -2.33 -6.97 -2.71
CA LEU A 52 -1.48 -6.08 -1.90
C LEU A 52 -1.54 -4.65 -2.42
N ARG A 53 -0.89 -3.75 -1.68
CA ARG A 53 -0.58 -2.41 -2.15
C ARG A 53 0.91 -2.11 -2.04
N VAL A 54 1.38 -1.27 -2.95
CA VAL A 54 2.77 -0.81 -3.03
C VAL A 54 2.77 0.71 -2.98
N LEU A 55 3.41 1.30 -1.97
CA LEU A 55 3.64 2.74 -1.91
C LEU A 55 4.79 3.09 -2.86
N GLN A 56 4.56 4.00 -3.78
CA GLN A 56 5.61 4.64 -4.56
C GLN A 56 5.85 6.03 -3.99
N VAL A 57 6.96 6.21 -3.29
CA VAL A 57 7.39 7.52 -2.80
C VAL A 57 8.11 8.27 -3.91
N THR A 58 7.73 9.53 -4.14
CA THR A 58 8.37 10.43 -5.10
C THR A 58 9.56 11.16 -4.48
N GLU A 59 10.39 11.78 -5.32
CA GLU A 59 11.42 12.72 -4.89
C GLU A 59 10.85 13.89 -4.06
N ASP A 60 11.76 14.59 -3.37
CA ASP A 60 11.37 15.78 -2.63
C ASP A 60 10.93 16.92 -3.56
N GLY A 61 9.98 17.74 -3.11
CA GLY A 61 9.43 18.85 -3.90
C GLY A 61 8.53 18.43 -5.07
N PHE A 62 8.21 17.14 -5.24
CA PHE A 62 7.29 16.70 -6.30
C PHE A 62 5.89 17.33 -6.15
N THR A 63 5.41 17.92 -7.25
CA THR A 63 4.10 18.60 -7.34
C THR A 63 3.36 18.17 -8.60
N ALA A 64 2.03 18.15 -8.53
CA ALA A 64 1.16 18.06 -9.69
C ALA A 64 0.15 19.21 -9.65
N GLY A 65 0.29 20.16 -10.58
CA GLY A 65 -0.37 21.46 -10.47
C GLY A 65 0.15 22.24 -9.25
N ALA A 66 -0.75 22.74 -8.41
CA ALA A 66 -0.40 23.51 -7.21
C ALA A 66 -0.29 22.64 -5.93
N GLU A 67 -0.52 21.32 -6.03
CA GLU A 67 -0.54 20.42 -4.88
C GLU A 67 0.76 19.63 -4.78
N ALA A 68 1.31 19.54 -3.57
CA ALA A 68 2.45 18.69 -3.26
C ALA A 68 2.00 17.24 -3.03
N PHE A 69 2.79 16.29 -3.53
CA PHE A 69 2.54 14.87 -3.33
C PHE A 69 3.75 14.20 -2.70
N TRP A 70 3.46 13.16 -1.92
CA TRP A 70 4.47 12.25 -1.40
C TRP A 70 4.61 11.00 -2.27
N GLY A 71 3.62 10.73 -3.13
CA GLY A 71 3.62 9.53 -3.95
C GLY A 71 2.21 9.02 -4.26
N GLY A 72 2.09 7.69 -4.28
CA GLY A 72 0.80 7.01 -4.41
C GLY A 72 0.86 5.53 -4.10
N TRP A 73 -0.28 4.97 -3.75
CA TRP A 73 -0.50 3.54 -3.62
C TRP A 73 -0.87 2.95 -4.97
N ARG A 74 -0.11 1.95 -5.40
CA ARG A 74 -0.51 1.01 -6.44
C ARG A 74 -1.17 -0.19 -5.79
N TYR A 75 -2.32 -0.60 -6.29
CA TYR A 75 -3.00 -1.82 -5.85
C TYR A 75 -2.68 -2.92 -6.84
N GLU A 76 -2.23 -4.07 -6.36
CA GLU A 76 -1.66 -5.12 -7.20
C GLU A 76 -2.24 -6.49 -6.82
N VAL A 77 -2.35 -7.36 -7.82
CA VAL A 77 -2.62 -8.78 -7.64
C VAL A 77 -1.48 -9.56 -8.28
N LEU A 78 -0.73 -10.30 -7.47
CA LEU A 78 0.39 -11.13 -7.90
C LEU A 78 -0.02 -12.60 -7.89
N ASP A 79 0.22 -13.31 -8.98
CA ASP A 79 0.25 -14.78 -8.97
C ASP A 79 1.71 -15.21 -8.87
N CYS A 80 2.09 -15.76 -7.72
CA CYS A 80 3.46 -16.14 -7.44
C CYS A 80 3.93 -17.38 -8.20
N ASP A 81 3.01 -18.25 -8.62
CA ASP A 81 3.35 -19.47 -9.35
C ASP A 81 3.46 -19.16 -10.86
N ALA A 82 2.49 -18.42 -11.40
CA ALA A 82 2.51 -18.00 -12.80
C ALA A 82 3.47 -16.83 -13.08
N ARG A 83 3.98 -16.17 -12.03
CA ARG A 83 4.82 -14.95 -12.12
C ARG A 83 4.14 -13.85 -12.95
N THR A 84 2.88 -13.60 -12.63
CA THR A 84 2.08 -12.55 -13.29
C THR A 84 1.60 -11.49 -12.30
N ILE A 85 1.33 -10.29 -12.82
CA ILE A 85 0.79 -9.15 -12.08
C ILE A 85 -0.43 -8.59 -12.80
N ALA A 86 -1.48 -8.28 -12.04
CA ALA A 86 -2.62 -7.51 -12.48
C ALA A 86 -2.73 -6.23 -11.63
N HIS A 87 -2.63 -5.08 -12.30
CA HIS A 87 -2.75 -3.79 -11.64
C HIS A 87 -4.21 -3.47 -11.37
N ALA A 88 -4.54 -3.23 -10.11
CA ALA A 88 -5.90 -3.09 -9.57
C ALA A 88 -6.27 -1.66 -9.14
N GLY A 89 -5.53 -0.67 -9.64
CA GLY A 89 -5.85 0.74 -9.44
C GLY A 89 -4.73 1.52 -8.74
N PHE A 90 -4.99 2.81 -8.54
CA PHE A 90 -4.06 3.75 -7.95
C PHE A 90 -4.76 4.76 -7.05
N SER A 91 -4.16 5.09 -5.92
CA SER A 91 -4.55 6.21 -5.05
C SER A 91 -3.36 7.14 -4.83
N SER A 92 -3.56 8.45 -5.05
CA SER A 92 -2.52 9.44 -4.79
C SER A 92 -2.32 9.67 -3.30
N VAL A 93 -1.09 9.90 -2.87
CA VAL A 93 -0.77 10.36 -1.50
C VAL A 93 -0.30 11.81 -1.57
N ARG A 94 -1.14 12.73 -1.10
CA ARG A 94 -0.83 14.16 -1.01
C ARG A 94 0.15 14.46 0.13
N GLY A 95 0.72 15.66 0.12
CA GLY A 95 1.50 16.17 1.24
C GLY A 95 0.74 16.04 2.56
N GLY A 96 1.44 15.54 3.58
CA GLY A 96 0.86 15.22 4.88
C GLY A 96 0.17 13.85 4.95
N GLY A 97 0.51 12.92 4.06
CA GLY A 97 0.08 11.51 4.14
C GLY A 97 -1.35 11.24 3.71
N ARG A 98 -2.06 12.25 3.18
CA ARG A 98 -3.49 12.14 2.85
C ARG A 98 -3.69 11.32 1.57
N GLU A 99 -4.27 10.14 1.73
CA GLU A 99 -4.63 9.24 0.64
C GLU A 99 -5.88 9.74 -0.11
N GLY A 100 -5.85 9.64 -1.43
CA GLY A 100 -6.98 9.91 -2.31
C GLY A 100 -7.89 8.69 -2.50
N PRO A 101 -8.97 8.83 -3.27
CA PRO A 101 -9.75 7.67 -3.70
C PRO A 101 -8.93 6.75 -4.61
N ILE A 102 -9.24 5.46 -4.61
CA ILE A 102 -8.71 4.52 -5.59
C ILE A 102 -9.37 4.82 -6.94
N SER A 103 -8.55 4.88 -7.98
CA SER A 103 -8.98 5.10 -9.36
C SER A 103 -8.44 4.00 -10.28
N GLY A 104 -9.17 3.73 -11.35
CA GLY A 104 -8.84 2.69 -12.34
C GLY A 104 -9.34 1.30 -11.95
N ASP A 105 -9.67 0.52 -12.97
CA ASP A 105 -10.13 -0.87 -12.81
C ASP A 105 -8.97 -1.86 -12.84
N GLN A 106 -9.23 -3.09 -12.37
CA GLN A 106 -8.25 -4.17 -12.49
C GLN A 106 -7.99 -4.51 -13.96
N ARG A 107 -6.73 -4.35 -14.37
CA ARG A 107 -6.24 -4.75 -15.69
C ARG A 107 -6.04 -6.27 -15.76
N PRO A 108 -6.03 -6.86 -16.97
CA PRO A 108 -5.67 -8.27 -17.14
C PRO A 108 -4.28 -8.55 -16.56
N ALA A 109 -4.09 -9.77 -16.05
CA ALA A 109 -2.79 -10.22 -15.60
C ALA A 109 -1.80 -10.31 -16.77
N ALA A 110 -0.57 -9.87 -16.53
CA ALA A 110 0.53 -9.93 -17.49
C ALA A 110 1.77 -10.52 -16.82
N ALA A 111 2.65 -11.13 -17.63
CA ALA A 111 3.94 -11.62 -17.15
C ALA A 111 4.76 -10.47 -16.56
N ILE A 112 5.41 -10.73 -15.42
CA ILE A 112 6.24 -9.72 -14.75
C ILE A 112 7.59 -9.60 -15.48
N PRO A 113 7.94 -8.43 -16.05
CA PRO A 113 9.23 -8.23 -16.70
C PRO A 113 10.37 -8.25 -15.67
N ALA A 114 11.47 -8.93 -15.98
CA ALA A 114 12.63 -9.00 -15.09
C ALA A 114 13.32 -7.64 -14.91
N GLY A 115 13.84 -7.39 -13.70
CA GLY A 115 14.73 -6.26 -13.42
C GLY A 115 14.06 -4.90 -13.20
N GLY A 116 12.73 -4.86 -13.07
CA GLY A 116 11.98 -3.65 -12.72
C GLY A 116 11.37 -3.71 -11.31
N ALA A 117 10.76 -2.60 -10.89
CA ALA A 117 10.09 -2.50 -9.59
C ALA A 117 9.05 -3.61 -9.35
N ASP A 118 8.31 -4.03 -10.39
CA ASP A 118 7.31 -5.09 -10.26
C ASP A 118 7.94 -6.47 -10.00
N ASP A 119 9.09 -6.75 -10.62
CA ASP A 119 9.87 -7.96 -10.35
C ASP A 119 10.46 -7.93 -8.94
N ALA A 120 10.97 -6.78 -8.51
CA ALA A 120 11.50 -6.60 -7.17
C ALA A 120 10.41 -6.78 -6.09
N VAL A 121 9.25 -6.16 -6.28
CA VAL A 121 8.05 -6.36 -5.43
C VAL A 121 7.66 -7.84 -5.40
N ALA A 122 7.57 -8.49 -6.55
CA ALA A 122 7.20 -9.90 -6.63
C ALA A 122 8.21 -10.80 -5.92
N LYS A 123 9.51 -10.51 -6.01
CA LYS A 123 10.55 -11.24 -5.25
C LYS A 123 10.42 -11.04 -3.74
N VAL A 124 10.15 -9.82 -3.29
CA VAL A 124 9.92 -9.54 -1.85
C VAL A 124 8.71 -10.32 -1.33
N VAL A 125 7.63 -10.36 -2.11
CA VAL A 125 6.35 -10.97 -1.71
C VAL A 125 6.36 -12.50 -1.86
N CYS A 126 6.75 -13.00 -3.03
CA CYS A 126 6.63 -14.41 -3.40
C CYS A 126 7.80 -15.27 -2.91
N ASP A 127 9.00 -14.68 -2.88
CA ASP A 127 10.27 -15.40 -2.65
C ASP A 127 10.89 -15.04 -1.29
N GLY A 128 10.29 -14.09 -0.56
CA GLY A 128 10.81 -13.60 0.72
C GLY A 128 12.13 -12.83 0.59
N TRP A 129 12.44 -12.32 -0.61
CA TRP A 129 13.65 -11.55 -0.87
C TRP A 129 13.69 -10.28 -0.02
N LYS A 130 14.87 -9.94 0.51
CA LYS A 130 15.08 -8.77 1.36
C LYS A 130 16.27 -7.95 0.83
N PRO A 131 16.12 -7.23 -0.30
CA PRO A 131 17.22 -6.49 -0.91
C PRO A 131 17.77 -5.41 0.02
N PHE A 132 16.89 -4.77 0.80
CA PHE A 132 17.21 -3.66 1.70
C PHE A 132 17.18 -4.10 3.17
N ALA A 133 17.84 -5.21 3.52
CA ALA A 133 17.72 -5.83 4.85
C ALA A 133 18.21 -4.93 6.01
N THR A 134 19.09 -3.96 5.73
CA THR A 134 19.58 -2.96 6.69
C THR A 134 18.67 -1.74 6.85
N VAL A 135 17.70 -1.57 5.94
CA VAL A 135 16.71 -0.49 5.99
C VAL A 135 15.56 -0.92 6.89
N SER A 136 15.21 -0.06 7.85
CA SER A 136 14.08 -0.30 8.76
C SER A 136 12.76 -0.43 8.00
N VAL A 137 11.90 -1.36 8.44
CA VAL A 137 10.52 -1.48 7.93
C VAL A 137 9.71 -0.30 8.45
N ALA A 138 9.26 0.56 7.55
CA ALA A 138 8.46 1.73 7.91
C ALA A 138 7.08 1.32 8.42
N GLN A 139 6.61 1.99 9.48
CA GLN A 139 5.31 1.74 10.11
C GLN A 139 4.26 2.79 9.74
N SER A 140 4.63 3.76 8.91
CA SER A 140 3.74 4.79 8.38
C SER A 140 4.21 5.32 7.02
N VAL A 141 3.32 6.02 6.32
CA VAL A 141 3.63 6.70 5.05
C VAL A 141 4.69 7.78 5.27
N GLU A 142 4.56 8.55 6.35
CA GLU A 142 5.53 9.58 6.76
C GLU A 142 6.92 8.97 6.92
N GLU A 143 7.00 7.80 7.55
CA GLU A 143 8.26 7.11 7.76
C GLU A 143 8.85 6.59 6.44
N ALA A 144 8.03 6.00 5.58
CA ALA A 144 8.45 5.57 4.25
C ALA A 144 8.96 6.75 3.41
N VAL A 145 8.34 7.93 3.51
CA VAL A 145 8.80 9.16 2.82
C VAL A 145 10.15 9.62 3.37
N ARG A 146 10.31 9.63 4.70
CA ARG A 146 11.57 9.98 5.37
C ARG A 146 12.72 9.06 4.98
N ILE A 147 12.43 7.77 4.78
CA ILE A 147 13.41 6.75 4.35
C ILE A 147 13.69 6.86 2.85
N GLY A 148 12.64 6.92 2.02
CA GLY A 148 12.74 6.77 0.58
C GLY A 148 13.36 7.97 -0.13
N ARG A 149 13.00 9.20 0.25
CA ARG A 149 13.47 10.41 -0.45
C ARG A 149 14.98 10.58 -0.47
N PRO A 150 15.71 10.37 0.65
CA PRO A 150 17.18 10.38 0.63
C PRO A 150 17.77 9.33 -0.34
N LEU A 151 17.19 8.12 -0.39
CA LEU A 151 17.68 7.05 -1.25
C LEU A 151 17.47 7.36 -2.75
N ILE A 152 16.34 7.98 -3.09
CA ILE A 152 16.08 8.47 -4.45
C ILE A 152 17.13 9.53 -4.83
N ALA A 153 17.42 10.48 -3.94
CA ALA A 153 18.34 11.58 -4.22
C ALA A 153 19.80 11.14 -4.41
N THR A 154 20.24 10.10 -3.70
CA THR A 154 21.61 9.59 -3.80
C THR A 154 21.78 8.53 -4.89
N GLY A 155 20.68 7.99 -5.44
CA GLY A 155 20.71 6.83 -6.33
C GLY A 155 21.29 5.59 -5.65
N ALA A 156 21.26 5.54 -4.32
CA ALA A 156 21.90 4.47 -3.56
C ALA A 156 20.99 3.22 -3.57
N GLU A 157 21.45 2.16 -4.22
CA GLU A 157 21.29 0.82 -3.65
C GLU A 157 22.17 0.78 -2.38
N PRO A 158 21.61 0.47 -1.19
CA PRO A 158 22.40 0.37 0.03
C PRO A 158 23.40 -0.79 0.03
#